data_AF-A0A7V4MY55-F1
#
_entry.id   AF-A0A7V4MY55-F1
#
_cell.length_a   1.000
_cell.length_b   1.000
_cell.length_c   1.000
_cell.angle_alpha   90.00
_cell.angle_beta   90.00
_cell.angle_gamma   90.00
#
_symmetry.space_group_name_H-M   'P 1'
#
loop_
_entity.id
_entity.type
_entity.pdbx_description
1 polymer ?
#
loop_
_entity_poly.entity_id
_entity_poly.type
_entity_poly.pdbx_seq_one_letter_code
_entity_poly.pdbx_strand_id
1 'polypeptide(L)' 'MRVTTKGQVTIPQRIREKLGIAPNSEVDFVEDGDRVYLLKKSGNRLEKRFRALRGVATVKMTTDEIMAMTRGTD' A
#
# COMPACT_ATOMS: atom_id res chain seq x y z
N MET A 1 5.50 -7.87 -28.14
CA MET A 1 5.45 -6.42 -27.92
C MET A 1 6.82 -5.86 -28.22
N ARG A 2 6.91 -4.65 -28.80
CA ARG A 2 8.18 -4.01 -29.15
C ARG A 2 8.42 -2.84 -28.21
N VAL A 3 9.67 -2.66 -27.78
CA VAL A 3 10.08 -1.51 -26.98
C VAL A 3 10.07 -0.27 -27.86
N THR A 4 9.50 0.83 -27.39
CA THR A 4 9.52 2.10 -28.13
C THR A 4 10.93 2.70 -28.15
N THR A 5 11.17 3.70 -29.00
CA THR A 5 12.46 4.43 -29.02
C THR A 5 12.83 5.05 -27.67
N LYS A 6 11.83 5.31 -26.81
CA LYS A 6 12.02 5.85 -25.46
C LYS A 6 12.20 4.76 -24.38
N GLY A 7 12.34 3.50 -24.77
CA GLY A 7 12.50 2.40 -23.81
C GLY A 7 11.19 1.94 -23.14
N GLN A 8 10.01 2.35 -23.64
CA GLN A 8 8.74 1.98 -23.01
C GLN A 8 8.18 0.68 -23.58
N VAL A 9 7.55 -0.11 -22.73
CA VAL A 9 6.79 -1.32 -23.12
C VAL A 9 5.36 -1.22 -22.59
N THR A 10 4.40 -1.66 -23.39
CA THR A 10 2.99 -1.69 -22.99
C THR A 10 2.71 -2.95 -22.16
N ILE A 11 1.90 -2.84 -21.10
CA ILE A 11 1.42 -4.01 -20.35
C ILE A 11 0.12 -4.50 -21.01
N PRO A 12 0.04 -5.77 -21.49
CA PRO A 12 -1.17 -6.34 -22.06
C PRO A 12 -2.36 -6.26 -21.11
N GLN A 13 -3.58 -6.08 -21.66
CA GLN A 13 -4.81 -5.96 -20.88
C GLN A 13 -5.01 -7.10 -19.86
N ARG A 14 -4.83 -8.35 -20.29
CA ARG A 14 -4.94 -9.54 -19.42
C ARG A 14 -4.06 -9.47 -18.17
N ILE A 15 -2.86 -8.87 -18.29
CA ILE A 15 -1.92 -8.73 -17.17
C ILE A 15 -2.35 -7.58 -16.26
N ARG A 16 -2.79 -6.45 -16.84
CA ARG A 16 -3.31 -5.31 -16.07
C ARG A 16 -4.50 -5.71 -15.21
N GLU A 17 -5.45 -6.46 -15.77
CA GLU A 17 -6.64 -6.93 -15.04
C GLU A 17 -6.25 -7.91 -13.93
N LYS A 18 -5.42 -8.91 -14.24
CA LYS A 18 -4.96 -9.92 -13.27
C LYS A 18 -4.19 -9.30 -12.09
N LEU A 19 -3.36 -8.29 -12.34
CA LEU A 19 -2.56 -7.62 -11.31
C LEU A 19 -3.24 -6.35 -10.74
N GLY A 20 -4.41 -6.00 -11.25
CA GLY A 20 -5.14 -4.78 -10.90
C GLY A 20 -4.32 -3.50 -11.12
N ILE A 21 -3.53 -3.43 -12.19
CA ILE A 21 -2.74 -2.24 -12.58
C ILE A 21 -3.67 -1.27 -13.31
N ALA A 22 -4.14 -0.26 -12.57
CA ALA A 22 -4.97 0.82 -13.10
C ALA A 22 -4.11 1.99 -13.61
N PRO A 23 -4.67 2.94 -14.38
CA PRO A 23 -4.01 4.21 -14.68
C PRO A 23 -3.48 4.87 -13.40
N ASN A 24 -2.29 5.48 -13.45
CA ASN A 24 -1.59 6.09 -12.31
C ASN A 24 -1.16 5.11 -11.19
N SER A 25 -1.11 3.80 -11.47
CA SER A 25 -0.50 2.84 -10.54
C SER A 25 1.02 2.99 -10.53
N GLU A 26 1.61 3.03 -9.33
CA GLU A 26 3.04 2.91 -9.15
C GLU A 26 3.47 1.44 -9.26
N VAL A 27 4.58 1.20 -9.93
CA VAL A 27 5.19 -0.13 -10.11
C VAL A 27 6.69 -0.03 -9.88
N ASP A 28 7.27 -1.08 -9.31
CA ASP A 28 8.71 -1.24 -9.18
C ASP A 28 9.20 -2.31 -10.15
N PHE A 29 10.41 -2.10 -10.67
CA PHE A 29 11.12 -3.08 -11.46
C PHE A 29 12.15 -3.77 -10.59
N VAL A 30 12.16 -5.10 -10.59
CA VAL A 30 13.15 -5.91 -9.89
C VAL A 30 13.87 -6.78 -10.90
N GLU A 31 15.19 -6.70 -10.88
CA GLU A 31 16.08 -7.50 -11.72
C GLU A 31 16.41 -8.83 -11.04
N ASP A 32 16.39 -9.91 -11.82
CA ASP A 32 16.73 -11.27 -11.40
C ASP A 32 17.45 -11.97 -12.55
N GLY A 33 18.78 -11.85 -12.55
CA GLY A 33 19.62 -12.25 -13.68
C GLY A 33 19.20 -11.51 -14.96
N ASP A 34 18.84 -12.27 -15.99
CA ASP A 34 18.36 -11.73 -17.28
C ASP A 34 16.86 -11.45 -17.32
N ARG A 35 16.19 -11.45 -16.16
CA ARG A 35 14.74 -11.24 -16.04
C ARG A 35 14.46 -9.96 -15.29
N VAL A 36 13.32 -9.36 -15.64
CA VAL A 36 12.77 -8.21 -14.94
C VAL A 36 11.35 -8.54 -14.50
N TYR A 37 11.07 -8.40 -13.21
CA TYR A 37 9.74 -8.51 -12.65
C TYR A 37 9.14 -7.12 -12.43
N LEU A 38 7.83 -7.01 -12.67
CA LEU A 38 7.04 -5.85 -12.25
C LEU A 38 6.34 -6.18 -10.93
N LEU A 39 6.59 -5.37 -9.91
CA LEU A 39 5.85 -5.39 -8.65
C LEU A 39 4.91 -4.19 -8.61
N LYS A 40 3.63 -4.43 -8.41
CA LYS A 40 2.68 -3.35 -8.13
C LYS A 40 2.97 -2.80 -6.75
N LYS A 41 3.30 -1.50 -6.64
CA LYS A 41 3.34 -0.85 -5.33
C LYS A 41 1.92 -0.77 -4.82
N SER A 42 1.66 -1.44 -3.70
CA SER A 42 0.51 -1.09 -2.87
C SER A 42 0.80 0.29 -2.31
N GLY A 43 0.38 1.33 -3.03
CA GLY A 43 0.39 2.69 -2.52
C GLY A 43 -0.17 2.65 -1.10
N ASN A 44 0.54 3.28 -0.16
CA ASN A 44 0.48 3.10 1.28
C ASN A 44 -0.86 3.55 1.92
N ARG A 45 -1.98 3.06 1.36
CA ARG A 45 -3.36 3.47 1.64
C ARG A 45 -3.77 3.04 3.04
N LEU A 46 -3.19 1.95 3.54
CA LEU A 46 -3.31 1.51 4.93
C LEU A 46 -2.57 2.46 5.89
N GLU A 47 -1.32 2.82 5.63
CA GLU A 47 -0.60 3.79 6.47
C GLU A 47 -1.24 5.18 6.47
N LYS A 48 -1.76 5.63 5.32
CA LYS A 48 -2.47 6.92 5.22
C LYS A 48 -3.79 6.92 5.98
N ARG A 49 -4.52 5.79 6.02
CA ARG A 49 -5.81 5.66 6.74
C ARG A 49 -5.68 5.94 8.24
N PHE A 50 -4.65 5.40 8.87
CA PHE A 50 -4.46 5.56 10.32
C PHE A 50 -3.65 6.80 10.70
N ARG A 51 -2.99 7.45 9.73
CA ARG A 51 -2.23 8.68 10.00
C ARG A 51 -3.11 9.81 10.55
N ALA A 52 -4.32 9.98 10.01
CA ALA A 52 -5.27 10.99 10.47
C ALA A 52 -5.88 10.68 11.84
N LEU A 53 -5.82 9.42 12.29
CA LEU A 53 -6.38 8.97 13.56
C LEU A 53 -5.36 8.99 14.71
N ARG A 54 -4.06 9.10 14.40
CA ARG A 54 -3.01 9.18 15.43
C ARG A 54 -3.07 10.52 16.16
N GLY A 55 -3.23 10.47 17.48
CA GLY A 55 -3.20 11.64 18.36
C GLY A 55 -4.53 12.38 18.54
N VAL A 56 -5.63 11.91 17.93
CA VAL A 56 -6.96 12.54 18.05
C VAL A 56 -7.62 12.25 19.40
N ALA A 57 -7.32 11.09 20.00
CA ALA A 57 -7.88 10.66 21.29
C ALA A 57 -6.94 11.02 22.46
N THR A 58 -6.57 12.29 22.60
CA THR A 58 -5.83 12.78 23.77
C THR A 58 -6.79 13.11 24.90
N VAL A 59 -7.06 12.13 25.75
CA VAL A 59 -7.81 12.31 27.01
C VAL A 59 -6.85 12.51 28.17
N LYS A 60 -7.30 13.18 29.24
CA LYS A 60 -6.52 13.38 30.49
C LYS A 60 -6.34 12.10 31.32
N MET A 61 -6.98 11.01 30.90
CA MET A 61 -7.01 9.77 31.64
C MET A 61 -5.71 9.01 31.46
N THR A 62 -5.28 8.31 32.50
CA THR A 62 -4.10 7.44 32.43
C THR A 62 -4.41 6.19 31.63
N THR A 63 -3.37 5.53 31.12
CA THR A 63 -3.53 4.25 30.41
C THR A 63 -4.24 3.20 31.27
N ASP A 64 -3.99 3.18 32.58
CA ASP A 64 -4.60 2.24 33.51
C ASP A 64 -6.10 2.48 33.69
N GLU A 65 -6.54 3.74 33.76
CA GLU A 65 -7.96 4.10 33.82
C GLU A 65 -8.70 3.69 32.53
N ILE A 66 -8.06 3.86 31.37
CA ILE A 66 -8.62 3.43 30.06
C ILE A 66 -8.74 1.90 30.01
N MET A 67 -7.74 1.18 30.51
CA MET A 67 -7.77 -0.29 30.56
C MET A 67 -8.86 -0.80 31.51
N ALA A 68 -9.05 -0.15 32.67
CA ALA A 68 -10.12 -0.51 33.61
C ALA A 68 -11.53 -0.32 33.01
N MET A 69 -11.77 0.77 32.29
CA MET A 69 -13.06 1.03 31.64
C MET A 69 -13.39 0.06 30.49
N THR A 70 -12.38 -0.36 29.74
CA THR A 70 -12.58 -1.10 28.47
C THR A 70 -12.56 -2.61 28.62
N ARG A 71 -12.02 -3.13 29.73
CA ARG A 71 -11.93 -4.59 29.96
C ARG A 71 -13.08 -5.15 30.80
N GLY A 72 -13.88 -4.30 31.43
CA GLY A 72 -14.88 -4.71 32.42
C GLY A 72 -14.21 -5.17 33.72
N THR A 73 -14.84 -4.84 34.85
CA THR A 73 -14.50 -5.45 36.14
C THR A 73 -15.11 -6.84 36.17
N ASP A 74 -14.27 -7.88 36.23
CA ASP A 74 -14.69 -9.16 36.80
C ASP A 74 -15.12 -8.98 38.27
#